data_AF-A0A972W1D0-F1
#
_entry.id   AF-A0A972W1D0-F1
#
_cell.length_a   1.000
_cell.length_b   1.000
_cell.length_c   1.000
_cell.angle_alpha   90.00
_cell.angle_beta   90.00
_cell.angle_gamma   90.00
#
_symmetry.space_group_name_H-M   'P 1'
#
loop_
_entity.id
_entity.type
_entity.pdbx_description
1 polymer ?
#
loop_
_entity_poly.entity_id
_entity_poly.type
_entity_poly.pdbx_seq_one_letter_code
_entity_poly.pdbx_strand_id
1 'polypeptide(L)'
;MSSQTDSQIISTNLIVSVYNCVFLLGYGISFNQSIKLPKIVTYKLNKSSTDLTIIVIFFLHLLFSLLAGYNLTTSVFFDLFGGYNPISLIIDIVFKSIVLYLFIFYVCTKRNKFTLPFIILTYLFFYYNNPIASSRFYAFMVYLLIIILFLRGLSKVKFFFNFIFLFGVIGSFYQNVIRAAFTPVSGANENSNFFDLNYFFQGHFDSYENLSNTITFVQKNGILWGNQLLGVILFWFPRSIWTEKPEGSGTFLGRTFYSFDTTNQNLNISAPLVMEEYLNFGLFGVILFTYALGYFTAKLDSKYTLINFFNLKYENGRIEDLFFNYIFYFSFLGIFLFILRGDLLSSFSYTVGIYISYKLAIKIFFSKLNLGAIPKQID
;
A
#
# COMPACT_ATOMS: atom_id res chain seq x y z
N MET A 1 14.46 23.08 13.33
CA MET A 1 15.54 22.59 12.46
C MET A 1 16.86 22.83 13.18
N SER A 2 17.38 21.83 13.90
CA SER A 2 18.75 21.88 14.39
C SER A 2 19.67 21.71 13.18
N SER A 3 20.64 22.60 12.99
CA SER A 3 21.65 22.46 11.93
C SER A 3 22.31 21.09 12.05
N GLN A 4 22.14 20.24 11.04
CA GLN A 4 22.84 18.96 10.99
C GLN A 4 24.34 19.23 10.97
N THR A 5 25.06 18.57 11.86
CA THR A 5 26.53 18.61 11.88
C THR A 5 27.07 17.81 10.70
N ASP A 6 28.23 18.20 10.18
CA ASP A 6 28.89 17.48 9.06
C ASP A 6 29.08 15.98 9.37
N SER A 7 29.36 15.66 10.64
CA SER A 7 29.48 14.27 11.12
C SER A 7 28.18 13.47 10.99
N GLN A 8 27.02 14.09 11.26
CA GLN A 8 25.71 13.45 11.10
C GLN A 8 25.39 13.18 9.62
N ILE A 9 25.71 14.14 8.74
CA ILE A 9 25.52 13.98 7.30
C ILE A 9 26.38 12.82 6.78
N ILE A 10 27.66 12.76 7.18
CA ILE A 10 28.56 11.67 6.79
C ILE A 10 28.02 10.32 7.28
N SER A 11 27.60 10.23 8.54
CA SER A 11 27.06 8.99 9.12
C SER A 11 25.79 8.53 8.40
N THR A 12 24.90 9.47 8.07
CA THR A 12 23.65 9.20 7.35
C THR A 12 23.95 8.68 5.95
N ASN A 13 24.84 9.35 5.21
CA ASN A 13 25.26 8.92 3.88
C ASN A 13 25.90 7.53 3.90
N LEU A 14 26.75 7.23 4.88
CA LEU A 14 27.34 5.90 5.03
C LEU A 14 26.28 4.81 5.23
N ILE A 15 25.29 5.05 6.10
CA ILE A 15 24.20 4.09 6.33
C ILE A 15 23.35 3.90 5.07
N VAL A 16 23.04 4.98 4.34
CA VAL A 16 22.32 4.91 3.06
C VAL A 16 23.15 4.14 2.02
N SER A 17 24.46 4.34 1.95
CA SER A 17 25.33 3.58 1.06
C SER A 17 25.34 2.09 1.42
N VAL A 18 25.46 1.74 2.70
CA VAL A 18 25.39 0.36 3.18
C VAL A 18 24.04 -0.28 2.82
N TYR A 19 22.94 0.42 3.09
CA TYR A 19 21.58 -0.01 2.73
C TYR A 19 21.49 -0.37 1.23
N ASN A 20 21.91 0.53 0.35
CA ASN A 20 21.85 0.28 -1.10
C ASN A 20 22.74 -0.89 -1.53
N CYS A 21 23.99 -0.98 -1.04
CA CYS A 21 24.90 -2.06 -1.36
C CYS A 21 24.35 -3.42 -0.90
N VAL A 22 23.87 -3.50 0.34
CA VAL A 22 23.31 -4.74 0.92
C VAL A 22 22.05 -5.17 0.18
N PHE A 23 21.19 -4.22 -0.20
CA PHE A 23 19.98 -4.51 -0.99
C PHE A 23 20.36 -5.15 -2.33
N LEU A 24 21.33 -4.54 -3.05
CA LEU A 24 21.81 -5.05 -4.34
C LEU A 24 22.46 -6.44 -4.20
N LEU A 25 23.20 -6.69 -3.11
CA LEU A 25 23.77 -8.01 -2.82
C LEU A 25 22.68 -9.06 -2.62
N GLY A 26 21.70 -8.79 -1.75
CA GLY A 26 20.58 -9.71 -1.50
C GLY A 26 19.77 -9.98 -2.77
N TYR A 27 19.53 -8.93 -3.56
CA TYR A 27 18.82 -9.01 -4.84
C TYR A 27 19.59 -9.87 -5.85
N GLY A 28 20.87 -9.57 -6.10
CA GLY A 28 21.69 -10.26 -7.09
C GLY A 28 21.87 -11.75 -6.78
N ILE A 29 22.01 -12.11 -5.50
CA ILE A 29 22.11 -13.52 -5.08
C ILE A 29 20.82 -14.27 -5.37
N SER A 30 19.67 -13.70 -5.05
CA SER A 30 18.39 -14.41 -5.23
C SER A 30 17.92 -14.43 -6.68
N PHE A 31 18.17 -13.39 -7.46
CA PHE A 31 17.68 -13.30 -8.84
C PHE A 31 18.29 -14.39 -9.73
N ASN A 32 19.53 -14.78 -9.45
CA ASN A 32 20.25 -15.84 -10.15
C ASN A 32 19.82 -17.26 -9.74
N GLN A 33 18.96 -17.42 -8.73
CA GLN A 33 18.49 -18.73 -8.30
C GLN A 33 17.37 -19.22 -9.22
N SER A 34 17.47 -20.45 -9.70
CA SER A 34 16.42 -21.09 -10.51
C SER A 34 15.11 -21.18 -9.72
N ILE A 35 14.05 -20.56 -10.25
CA ILE A 35 12.72 -20.64 -9.63
C ILE A 35 11.98 -21.85 -10.17
N LYS A 36 11.50 -22.71 -9.26
CA LYS A 36 10.60 -23.81 -9.61
C LYS A 36 9.29 -23.28 -10.15
N LEU A 37 8.83 -23.85 -11.25
CA LEU A 37 7.52 -23.55 -11.82
C LEU A 37 6.43 -23.82 -10.78
N PRO A 38 5.57 -22.84 -10.48
CA PRO A 38 4.43 -23.06 -9.62
C PRO A 38 3.46 -24.03 -10.28
N LYS A 39 2.82 -24.90 -9.48
CA LYS A 39 1.73 -25.75 -9.96
C LYS A 39 0.60 -24.86 -10.48
N ILE A 40 0.21 -25.04 -11.74
CA ILE A 40 -0.88 -24.27 -12.34
C ILE A 40 -2.20 -24.84 -11.80
N VAL A 41 -2.93 -24.03 -11.03
CA VAL A 41 -4.30 -24.34 -10.62
C VAL A 41 -5.25 -23.56 -11.52
N THR A 42 -6.28 -24.24 -12.03
CA THR A 42 -7.32 -23.61 -12.84
C THR A 42 -8.53 -23.25 -11.99
N TYR A 43 -9.14 -22.12 -12.30
CA TYR A 43 -10.36 -21.65 -11.64
C TYR A 43 -11.50 -21.51 -12.64
N LYS A 44 -12.72 -21.78 -12.18
CA LYS A 44 -13.96 -21.50 -12.90
C LYS A 44 -14.63 -20.26 -12.33
N LEU A 45 -15.27 -19.50 -13.20
CA LEU A 45 -16.12 -18.39 -12.80
C LEU A 45 -17.34 -18.88 -11.99
N ASN A 46 -17.57 -18.27 -10.83
CA ASN A 46 -18.78 -18.52 -10.04
C ASN A 46 -19.83 -17.42 -10.28
N LYS A 47 -20.54 -17.49 -11.42
CA LYS A 47 -21.40 -16.40 -11.90
C LYS A 47 -22.54 -16.01 -10.96
N SER A 48 -23.30 -16.98 -10.44
CA SER A 48 -24.44 -16.68 -9.57
C SER A 48 -23.97 -16.09 -8.24
N SER A 49 -22.91 -16.65 -7.64
CA SER A 49 -22.36 -16.13 -6.38
C SER A 49 -21.76 -14.74 -6.53
N THR A 50 -21.07 -14.45 -7.64
CA THR A 50 -20.48 -13.11 -7.84
C THR A 50 -21.53 -12.02 -7.91
N ASP A 51 -22.56 -12.25 -8.72
CA ASP A 51 -23.54 -11.22 -9.04
C ASP A 51 -24.39 -10.94 -7.79
N LEU A 52 -24.77 -11.99 -7.05
CA LEU A 52 -25.42 -11.88 -5.76
C LEU A 52 -24.55 -11.14 -4.73
N THR A 53 -23.25 -11.44 -4.66
CA THR A 53 -22.34 -10.77 -3.72
C THR A 53 -22.23 -9.27 -4.02
N ILE A 54 -22.13 -8.89 -5.29
CA ILE A 54 -22.10 -7.47 -5.71
C ILE A 54 -23.39 -6.76 -5.31
N ILE A 55 -24.54 -7.40 -5.51
CA ILE A 55 -25.84 -6.85 -5.10
C ILE A 55 -25.91 -6.69 -3.58
N VAL A 56 -25.46 -7.66 -2.80
CA VAL A 56 -25.40 -7.56 -1.33
C VAL A 56 -24.49 -6.41 -0.88
N ILE A 57 -23.29 -6.28 -1.47
CA ILE A 57 -22.39 -5.15 -1.19
C ILE A 57 -23.06 -3.82 -1.51
N PHE A 58 -23.82 -3.74 -2.61
CA PHE A 58 -24.56 -2.54 -2.97
C PHE A 58 -25.67 -2.18 -1.96
N PHE A 59 -26.45 -3.16 -1.48
CA PHE A 59 -27.45 -2.90 -0.44
C PHE A 59 -26.82 -2.49 0.89
N LEU A 60 -25.69 -3.11 1.27
CA LEU A 60 -24.92 -2.68 2.45
C LEU A 60 -24.40 -1.24 2.28
N HIS A 61 -23.89 -0.92 1.09
CA HIS A 61 -23.46 0.43 0.76
C HIS A 61 -24.61 1.45 0.90
N LEU A 62 -25.79 1.16 0.35
CA LEU A 62 -26.98 2.02 0.50
C LEU A 62 -27.36 2.20 1.97
N LEU A 63 -27.37 1.12 2.76
CA LEU A 63 -27.65 1.18 4.20
C LEU A 63 -26.65 2.10 4.92
N PHE A 64 -25.35 1.93 4.66
CA PHE A 64 -24.31 2.74 5.27
C PHE A 64 -24.39 4.22 4.84
N SER A 65 -24.66 4.49 3.57
CA SER A 65 -24.83 5.86 3.08
C SER A 65 -26.10 6.52 3.59
N LEU A 66 -27.17 5.78 3.89
CA LEU A 66 -28.35 6.32 4.57
C LEU A 66 -28.05 6.72 6.02
N LEU A 67 -27.19 5.97 6.71
CA LEU A 67 -26.84 6.20 8.11
C LEU A 67 -25.80 7.32 8.29
N ALA A 68 -24.78 7.39 7.44
CA ALA A 68 -23.70 8.38 7.54
C ALA A 68 -23.87 9.60 6.63
N GLY A 69 -24.72 9.51 5.60
CA GLY A 69 -24.77 10.48 4.52
C GLY A 69 -23.70 10.25 3.45
N TYR A 70 -23.61 11.20 2.52
CA TYR A 70 -22.64 11.20 1.44
C TYR A 70 -21.67 12.38 1.57
N ASN A 71 -20.38 12.09 1.48
CA ASN A 71 -19.35 13.10 1.41
C ASN A 71 -18.30 12.71 0.35
N LEU A 72 -17.81 13.71 -0.38
CA LEU A 72 -16.77 13.55 -1.40
C LEU A 72 -15.36 13.47 -0.80
N THR A 73 -15.18 14.00 0.41
CA THR A 73 -13.87 14.20 1.05
C THR A 73 -13.56 13.18 2.13
N THR A 74 -14.58 12.51 2.67
CA THR A 74 -14.46 11.49 3.72
C THR A 74 -15.07 10.17 3.24
N SER A 75 -14.57 9.07 3.78
CA SER A 75 -15.20 7.75 3.56
C SER A 75 -16.43 7.59 4.44
N VAL A 76 -17.45 6.89 3.96
CA VAL A 76 -18.67 6.56 4.74
C VAL A 76 -18.34 5.93 6.09
N PHE A 77 -17.34 5.05 6.15
CA PHE A 77 -16.95 4.42 7.41
C PHE A 77 -16.32 5.40 8.40
N PHE A 78 -15.62 6.42 7.92
CA PHE A 78 -15.09 7.49 8.78
C PHE A 78 -16.24 8.25 9.44
N ASP A 79 -17.26 8.60 8.66
CA ASP A 79 -18.43 9.35 9.16
C ASP A 79 -19.29 8.47 10.09
N LEU A 80 -19.51 7.20 9.76
CA LEU A 80 -20.28 6.25 10.58
C LEU A 80 -19.68 6.02 11.97
N PHE A 81 -18.36 5.89 12.05
CA PHE A 81 -17.68 5.54 13.30
C PHE A 81 -17.14 6.76 14.04
N GLY A 82 -17.52 7.98 13.62
CA GLY A 82 -17.15 9.21 14.31
C GLY A 82 -15.66 9.53 14.28
N GLY A 83 -14.96 9.17 13.20
CA GLY A 83 -13.57 9.58 12.96
C GLY A 83 -12.55 8.44 12.83
N TYR A 84 -11.30 8.74 13.21
CA TYR A 84 -10.14 7.83 13.08
C TYR A 84 -10.14 6.75 14.17
N ASN A 85 -11.03 5.78 14.05
CA ASN A 85 -11.05 4.57 14.86
C ASN A 85 -10.28 3.44 14.15
N PRO A 86 -9.44 2.64 14.84
CA PRO A 86 -8.79 1.47 14.24
C PRO A 86 -9.75 0.54 13.49
N ILE A 87 -10.96 0.34 14.02
CA ILE A 87 -12.00 -0.48 13.40
C ILE A 87 -12.49 0.16 12.09
N SER A 88 -12.72 1.48 12.08
CA SER A 88 -13.18 2.18 10.88
C SER A 88 -12.15 2.12 9.76
N LEU A 89 -10.86 2.24 10.09
CA LEU A 89 -9.75 2.11 9.15
C LEU A 89 -9.64 0.70 8.56
N ILE A 90 -9.80 -0.34 9.37
CA ILE A 90 -9.76 -1.74 8.91
C ILE A 90 -10.95 -2.03 7.97
N ILE A 91 -12.16 -1.63 8.37
CA ILE A 91 -13.35 -1.83 7.53
C ILE A 91 -13.20 -1.06 6.22
N ASP A 92 -12.75 0.20 6.28
CA ASP A 92 -12.57 1.04 5.12
C ASP A 92 -11.57 0.44 4.12
N ILE A 93 -10.38 0.01 4.58
CA ILE A 93 -9.40 -0.61 3.67
C ILE A 93 -9.92 -1.91 3.07
N VAL A 94 -10.62 -2.73 3.87
CA VAL A 94 -11.13 -4.03 3.40
C VAL A 94 -12.19 -3.83 2.33
N PHE A 95 -13.15 -2.92 2.55
CA PHE A 95 -14.22 -2.60 1.59
C PHE A 95 -13.67 -1.94 0.32
N LYS A 96 -12.77 -0.96 0.44
CA LYS A 96 -12.14 -0.33 -0.73
C LYS A 96 -11.41 -1.35 -1.59
N SER A 97 -10.62 -2.22 -0.96
CA SER A 97 -9.80 -3.23 -1.64
C SER A 97 -10.64 -4.36 -2.24
N ILE A 98 -11.72 -4.82 -1.58
CA ILE A 98 -12.55 -5.88 -2.12
C ILE A 98 -13.30 -5.41 -3.38
N VAL A 99 -13.83 -4.18 -3.37
CA VAL A 99 -14.49 -3.56 -4.52
C VAL A 99 -13.48 -3.37 -5.67
N LEU A 100 -12.26 -2.92 -5.38
CA LEU A 100 -11.17 -2.79 -6.35
C LEU A 100 -10.89 -4.12 -7.06
N TYR A 101 -10.66 -5.21 -6.31
CA TYR A 101 -10.31 -6.50 -6.90
C TYR A 101 -11.48 -7.14 -7.65
N LEU A 102 -12.72 -7.04 -7.12
CA LEU A 102 -13.90 -7.49 -7.84
C LEU A 102 -14.07 -6.75 -9.17
N PHE A 103 -13.86 -5.43 -9.18
CA PHE A 103 -13.92 -4.61 -10.41
C PHE A 103 -12.87 -5.07 -11.44
N ILE A 104 -11.61 -5.22 -11.02
CA ILE A 104 -10.54 -5.69 -11.89
C ILE A 104 -10.84 -7.08 -12.46
N PHE A 105 -11.26 -8.02 -11.62
CA PHE A 105 -11.62 -9.37 -12.08
C PHE A 105 -12.80 -9.36 -13.05
N TYR A 106 -13.81 -8.52 -12.81
CA TYR A 106 -14.93 -8.37 -13.73
C TYR A 106 -14.48 -7.86 -15.11
N VAL A 107 -13.67 -6.80 -15.14
CA VAL A 107 -13.17 -6.21 -16.39
C VAL A 107 -12.27 -7.20 -17.14
N CYS A 108 -11.38 -7.90 -16.45
CA CYS A 108 -10.45 -8.84 -17.07
C CYS A 108 -11.09 -10.12 -17.60
N THR A 109 -12.26 -10.53 -17.07
CA THR A 109 -12.94 -11.78 -17.48
C THR A 109 -13.86 -11.63 -18.68
N LYS A 110 -13.82 -10.46 -19.36
CA LYS A 110 -14.58 -10.17 -20.59
C LYS A 110 -16.07 -10.53 -20.50
N ARG A 111 -16.67 -10.37 -19.32
CA ARG A 111 -18.13 -10.43 -19.18
C ARG A 111 -18.79 -9.30 -19.97
N ASN A 112 -20.08 -9.47 -20.27
CA ASN A 112 -20.85 -8.39 -20.87
C ASN A 112 -20.81 -7.16 -19.94
N LYS A 113 -20.22 -6.07 -20.45
CA LYS A 113 -19.97 -4.82 -19.73
C LYS A 113 -21.24 -3.98 -19.53
N PHE A 114 -22.40 -4.46 -19.97
CA PHE A 114 -23.68 -3.75 -19.82
C PHE A 114 -24.67 -4.49 -18.92
N THR A 115 -24.18 -5.38 -18.04
CA THR A 115 -25.03 -6.03 -17.04
C THR A 115 -25.18 -5.15 -15.80
N LEU A 116 -26.32 -5.27 -15.11
CA LEU A 116 -26.59 -4.54 -13.86
C LEU A 116 -25.46 -4.69 -12.81
N PRO A 117 -24.90 -5.90 -12.54
CA PRO A 117 -23.78 -6.04 -11.60
C PRO A 117 -22.53 -5.24 -12.01
N PHE A 118 -22.25 -5.10 -13.31
CA PHE A 118 -21.11 -4.31 -13.76
C PHE A 118 -21.32 -2.82 -13.52
N ILE A 119 -22.53 -2.31 -13.81
CA ILE A 119 -22.88 -0.90 -13.58
C ILE A 119 -22.78 -0.57 -12.09
N ILE A 120 -23.37 -1.42 -11.25
CA ILE A 120 -23.28 -1.32 -9.78
C ILE A 120 -21.82 -1.33 -9.32
N LEU A 121 -21.03 -2.29 -9.79
CA LEU A 121 -19.63 -2.43 -9.38
C LEU A 121 -18.76 -1.25 -9.84
N THR A 122 -19.06 -0.68 -11.01
CA THR A 122 -18.39 0.52 -11.51
C THR A 122 -18.71 1.74 -10.64
N TYR A 123 -19.98 1.92 -10.28
CA TYR A 123 -20.39 2.97 -9.33
C TYR A 123 -19.67 2.80 -7.98
N LEU A 124 -19.73 1.60 -7.38
CA LEU A 124 -19.06 1.30 -6.11
C LEU A 124 -17.55 1.52 -6.20
N PHE A 125 -16.92 1.17 -7.32
CA PHE A 125 -15.51 1.39 -7.55
C PHE A 125 -15.15 2.87 -7.47
N PHE A 126 -15.83 3.74 -8.23
CA PHE A 126 -15.56 5.19 -8.19
C PHE A 126 -15.91 5.83 -6.85
N TYR A 127 -16.93 5.29 -6.16
CA TYR A 127 -17.32 5.74 -4.84
C TYR A 127 -16.24 5.45 -3.79
N TYR A 128 -15.88 4.17 -3.62
CA TYR A 128 -14.96 3.74 -2.57
C TYR A 128 -13.50 4.04 -2.89
N ASN A 129 -13.09 3.91 -4.15
CA ASN A 129 -11.72 4.18 -4.61
C ASN A 129 -11.56 5.63 -5.12
N ASN A 130 -12.35 6.56 -4.58
CA ASN A 130 -12.22 7.99 -4.87
C ASN A 130 -10.86 8.50 -4.36
N PRO A 131 -10.02 9.13 -5.22
CA PRO A 131 -8.74 9.73 -4.79
C PRO A 131 -8.90 10.78 -3.72
N ILE A 132 -9.94 11.60 -3.77
CA ILE A 132 -10.09 12.77 -2.90
C ILE A 132 -10.25 12.31 -1.46
N ALA A 133 -11.11 11.31 -1.24
CA ALA A 133 -11.41 10.75 0.09
C ALA A 133 -10.37 9.74 0.60
N SER A 134 -9.57 9.13 -0.27
CA SER A 134 -8.60 8.12 0.12
C SER A 134 -7.26 8.70 0.58
N SER A 135 -6.46 7.91 1.28
CA SER A 135 -5.08 8.29 1.60
C SER A 135 -4.23 8.36 0.32
N ARG A 136 -3.26 9.27 0.28
CA ARG A 136 -2.39 9.50 -0.90
C ARG A 136 -1.71 8.22 -1.39
N PHE A 137 -1.23 7.38 -0.47
CA PHE A 137 -0.58 6.12 -0.83
C PHE A 137 -1.58 5.12 -1.44
N TYR A 138 -2.81 5.04 -0.93
CA TYR A 138 -3.82 4.13 -1.44
C TYR A 138 -4.29 4.55 -2.82
N ALA A 139 -4.54 5.85 -3.01
CA ALA A 139 -4.82 6.43 -4.31
C ALA A 139 -3.71 6.08 -5.33
N PHE A 140 -2.45 6.32 -4.96
CA PHE A 140 -1.30 5.99 -5.79
C PHE A 140 -1.24 4.51 -6.15
N MET A 141 -1.48 3.61 -5.18
CA MET A 141 -1.53 2.16 -5.42
C MET A 141 -2.60 1.79 -6.45
N VAL A 142 -3.83 2.29 -6.29
CA VAL A 142 -4.95 2.02 -7.21
C VAL A 142 -4.62 2.52 -8.62
N TYR A 143 -4.07 3.73 -8.75
CA TYR A 143 -3.71 4.29 -10.05
C TYR A 143 -2.58 3.54 -10.72
N LEU A 144 -1.52 3.23 -9.99
CA LEU A 144 -0.42 2.44 -10.51
C LEU A 144 -0.91 1.10 -11.05
N LEU A 145 -1.78 0.42 -10.30
CA LEU A 145 -2.38 -0.84 -10.69
C LEU A 145 -3.18 -0.72 -11.99
N ILE A 146 -4.07 0.28 -12.09
CA ILE A 146 -4.92 0.50 -13.28
C ILE A 146 -4.07 0.86 -14.49
N ILE A 147 -3.13 1.81 -14.35
CA ILE A 147 -2.27 2.25 -15.45
C ILE A 147 -1.45 1.06 -15.97
N ILE A 148 -0.83 0.25 -15.10
CA ILE A 148 -0.02 -0.87 -15.56
C ILE A 148 -0.90 -1.97 -16.19
N LEU A 149 -2.07 -2.27 -15.63
CA LEU A 149 -2.95 -3.32 -16.15
C LEU A 149 -3.52 -3.00 -17.52
N PHE A 150 -3.96 -1.75 -17.73
CA PHE A 150 -4.65 -1.33 -18.96
C PHE A 150 -3.72 -0.69 -20.00
N LEU A 151 -2.64 -0.03 -19.56
CA LEU A 151 -1.68 0.66 -20.41
C LEU A 151 -0.31 -0.03 -20.37
N ARG A 152 -0.31 -1.35 -20.57
CA ARG A 152 0.91 -2.21 -20.56
C ARG A 152 2.04 -1.73 -21.48
N GLY A 153 1.73 -0.95 -22.50
CA GLY A 153 2.74 -0.35 -23.38
C GLY A 153 3.60 0.69 -22.68
N LEU A 154 3.03 1.41 -21.71
CA LEU A 154 3.73 2.49 -21.00
C LEU A 154 4.79 1.96 -20.04
N SER A 155 4.59 0.79 -19.43
CA SER A 155 5.58 0.19 -18.52
C SER A 155 6.89 -0.23 -19.21
N LYS A 156 6.90 -0.28 -20.55
CA LYS A 156 8.11 -0.53 -21.35
C LYS A 156 8.91 0.74 -21.66
N VAL A 157 8.35 1.93 -21.39
CA VAL A 157 9.03 3.20 -21.63
C VAL A 157 10.13 3.39 -20.60
N LYS A 158 11.37 3.59 -21.06
CA LYS A 158 12.50 4.00 -20.21
C LYS A 158 12.06 5.28 -19.49
N PHE A 159 12.04 5.29 -18.15
CA PHE A 159 11.53 6.35 -17.26
C PHE A 159 10.05 6.34 -16.85
N PHE A 160 9.22 5.38 -17.29
CA PHE A 160 7.81 5.32 -16.88
C PHE A 160 7.60 5.43 -15.35
N PHE A 161 8.37 4.67 -14.58
CA PHE A 161 8.27 4.68 -13.12
C PHE A 161 8.71 6.01 -12.50
N ASN A 162 9.73 6.69 -13.07
CA ASN A 162 10.16 8.01 -12.61
C ASN A 162 9.07 9.06 -12.85
N PHE A 163 8.43 9.02 -14.02
CA PHE A 163 7.31 9.91 -14.34
C PHE A 163 6.11 9.68 -13.43
N ILE A 164 5.74 8.41 -13.18
CA ILE A 164 4.63 8.11 -12.28
C ILE A 164 4.95 8.54 -10.85
N PHE A 165 6.18 8.34 -10.39
CA PHE A 165 6.58 8.79 -9.06
C PHE A 165 6.47 10.31 -8.93
N LEU A 166 7.01 11.06 -9.89
CA LEU A 166 6.91 12.52 -9.93
C LEU A 166 5.44 12.98 -9.99
N PHE A 167 4.65 12.35 -10.84
CA PHE A 167 3.21 12.61 -10.94
C PHE A 167 2.46 12.26 -9.66
N GLY A 168 2.89 11.22 -8.92
CA GLY A 168 2.34 10.86 -7.62
C GLY A 168 2.64 11.91 -6.56
N VAL A 169 3.87 12.43 -6.52
CA VAL A 169 4.27 13.49 -5.58
C VAL A 169 3.48 14.76 -5.85
N ILE A 170 3.42 15.21 -7.11
CA ILE A 170 2.65 16.39 -7.52
C ILE A 170 1.14 16.15 -7.36
N GLY A 171 0.65 14.98 -7.74
CA GLY A 171 -0.75 14.59 -7.62
C GLY A 171 -1.21 14.58 -6.16
N SER A 172 -0.33 14.23 -5.22
CA SER A 172 -0.61 14.29 -3.79
C SER A 172 -0.87 15.71 -3.28
N PHE A 173 -0.20 16.72 -3.86
CA PHE A 173 -0.44 18.13 -3.58
C PHE A 173 -1.84 18.52 -4.07
N TYR A 174 -2.13 18.26 -5.35
CA TYR A 174 -3.44 18.58 -5.92
C TYR A 174 -4.59 17.86 -5.22
N GLN A 175 -4.39 16.63 -4.79
CA GLN A 175 -5.37 15.89 -4.00
C GLN A 175 -5.73 16.66 -2.71
N ASN A 176 -4.77 17.30 -2.04
CA ASN A 176 -5.04 18.09 -0.84
C ASN A 176 -5.75 19.41 -1.16
N VAL A 177 -5.31 20.11 -2.21
CA VAL A 177 -5.94 21.36 -2.66
C VAL A 177 -7.41 21.10 -3.00
N ILE A 178 -7.68 20.06 -3.78
CA ILE A 178 -9.03 19.64 -4.15
C ILE A 178 -9.82 19.26 -2.89
N ARG A 179 -9.27 18.44 -2.00
CA ARG A 179 -9.95 18.05 -0.76
C ARG A 179 -10.30 19.27 0.10
N ALA A 180 -9.40 20.24 0.22
CA ALA A 180 -9.65 21.48 0.96
C ALA A 180 -10.77 22.31 0.32
N ALA A 181 -10.81 22.43 -1.01
CA ALA A 181 -11.87 23.13 -1.72
C ALA A 181 -13.27 22.50 -1.54
N PHE A 182 -13.33 21.18 -1.37
CA PHE A 182 -14.57 20.44 -1.13
C PHE A 182 -14.92 20.24 0.36
N THR A 183 -14.07 20.71 1.30
CA THR A 183 -14.37 20.63 2.73
C THR A 183 -14.97 21.97 3.19
N PRO A 184 -16.27 22.02 3.54
CA PRO A 184 -16.88 23.24 4.04
C PRO A 184 -16.35 23.53 5.45
N VAL A 185 -15.27 24.30 5.56
CA VAL A 185 -14.82 24.86 6.83
C VAL A 185 -15.21 26.33 6.86
N SER A 186 -16.07 26.67 7.82
CA SER A 186 -16.47 28.02 8.22
C SER A 186 -15.26 28.82 8.74
N GLY A 187 -14.38 29.26 7.84
CA GLY A 187 -13.16 30.01 8.15
C GLY A 187 -11.93 29.66 7.31
N ALA A 188 -12.05 28.87 6.25
CA ALA A 188 -10.94 28.64 5.33
C ALA A 188 -10.64 29.92 4.53
N ASN A 189 -9.48 30.55 4.81
CA ASN A 189 -8.94 31.66 4.05
C ASN A 189 -9.07 31.40 2.54
N GLU A 190 -9.67 32.35 1.84
CA GLU A 190 -9.90 32.40 0.38
C GLU A 190 -8.59 32.42 -0.46
N ASN A 191 -7.43 32.30 0.18
CA ASN A 191 -6.10 32.35 -0.42
C ASN A 191 -5.36 31.00 -0.34
N SER A 192 -6.03 29.88 -0.66
CA SER A 192 -5.28 28.67 -1.00
C SER A 192 -4.60 28.89 -2.34
N ASN A 193 -3.34 29.33 -2.33
CA ASN A 193 -2.56 29.47 -3.56
C ASN A 193 -2.61 28.15 -4.35
N PHE A 194 -2.90 28.24 -5.65
CA PHE A 194 -2.92 27.09 -6.56
C PHE A 194 -1.58 26.33 -6.62
N PHE A 195 -0.50 26.96 -6.15
CA PHE A 195 0.81 26.36 -5.91
C PHE A 195 1.39 26.90 -4.60
N ASP A 196 1.50 26.04 -3.59
CA ASP A 196 2.21 26.34 -2.34
C ASP A 196 3.42 25.41 -2.22
N LEU A 197 4.61 25.99 -2.39
CA LEU A 197 5.86 25.25 -2.28
C LEU A 197 6.10 24.70 -0.87
N ASN A 198 5.52 25.33 0.17
CA ASN A 198 5.65 24.87 1.56
C ASN A 198 5.11 23.45 1.76
N TYR A 199 4.21 22.98 0.89
CA TYR A 199 3.74 21.60 0.92
C TYR A 199 4.87 20.58 0.79
N PHE A 200 5.86 20.85 -0.08
CA PHE A 200 6.98 19.93 -0.32
C PHE A 200 8.02 19.96 0.81
N PHE A 201 7.96 20.96 1.69
CA PHE A 201 8.81 21.08 2.88
C PHE A 201 8.15 20.53 4.16
N GLN A 202 6.98 19.88 4.05
CA GLN A 202 6.33 19.24 5.19
C GLN A 202 7.08 17.98 5.63
N GLY A 203 7.04 17.63 6.93
CA GLY A 203 7.76 16.48 7.52
C GLY A 203 7.42 15.10 6.96
N HIS A 204 6.37 15.00 6.13
CA HIS A 204 6.12 13.80 5.32
C HIS A 204 7.22 13.62 4.26
N PHE A 205 7.79 14.66 3.67
CA PHE A 205 8.80 14.55 2.62
C PHE A 205 10.24 14.47 3.15
N ASP A 206 10.41 14.51 4.47
CA ASP A 206 11.70 14.69 5.10
C ASP A 206 12.36 13.39 5.58
N SER A 207 12.41 12.39 4.69
CA SER A 207 12.90 11.05 5.06
C SER A 207 14.39 11.03 5.39
N TYR A 208 15.16 11.95 4.80
CA TYR A 208 16.60 12.05 5.04
C TYR A 208 16.91 12.66 6.41
N GLU A 209 16.27 13.78 6.78
CA GLU A 209 16.47 14.38 8.12
C GLU A 209 15.97 13.45 9.21
N ASN A 210 14.84 12.76 9.01
CA ASN A 210 14.34 11.78 9.97
C ASN A 210 15.32 10.62 10.21
N LEU A 211 15.98 10.12 9.16
CA LEU A 211 17.05 9.13 9.32
C LEU A 211 18.24 9.70 10.10
N SER A 212 18.69 10.92 9.79
CA SER A 212 19.78 11.59 10.51
C SER A 212 19.46 11.79 12.00
N ASN A 213 18.24 12.19 12.31
CA ASN A 213 17.74 12.32 13.68
C ASN A 213 17.65 10.96 14.39
N THR A 214 17.24 9.91 13.68
CA THR A 214 17.25 8.52 14.19
C THR A 214 18.65 8.09 14.60
N ILE A 215 19.65 8.37 13.75
CA ILE A 215 21.04 8.00 14.04
C ILE A 215 21.53 8.72 15.29
N THR A 216 21.22 10.00 15.40
CA THR A 216 21.56 10.82 16.58
C THR A 216 20.87 10.31 17.84
N PHE A 217 19.61 9.89 17.75
CA PHE A 217 18.87 9.30 18.86
C PHE A 217 19.54 8.01 19.33
N VAL A 218 19.82 7.07 18.41
CA VAL A 218 20.43 5.78 18.74
C VAL A 218 21.83 5.96 19.33
N GLN A 219 22.61 6.94 18.87
CA GLN A 219 23.91 7.26 19.44
C GLN A 219 23.83 7.76 20.89
N LYS A 220 22.77 8.48 21.25
CA LYS A 220 22.57 9.04 22.60
C LYS A 220 21.88 8.06 23.56
N ASN A 221 20.89 7.33 23.07
CA ASN A 221 19.94 6.57 23.90
C ASN A 221 20.08 5.06 23.72
N GLY A 222 20.82 4.59 22.72
CA GLY A 222 20.91 3.19 22.34
C GLY A 222 19.79 2.74 21.38
N ILE A 223 19.86 1.48 20.97
CA ILE A 223 18.85 0.83 20.11
C ILE A 223 17.62 0.38 20.90
N LEU A 224 16.49 0.22 20.23
CA LEU A 224 15.21 -0.17 20.85
C LEU A 224 14.95 -1.68 20.91
N TRP A 225 15.93 -2.51 20.52
CA TRP A 225 15.89 -3.97 20.60
C TRP A 225 14.61 -4.61 20.01
N GLY A 226 14.10 -4.06 18.92
CA GLY A 226 12.90 -4.60 18.24
C GLY A 226 11.56 -4.19 18.86
N ASN A 227 11.54 -3.29 19.85
CA ASN A 227 10.27 -2.86 20.47
C ASN A 227 9.29 -2.31 19.43
N GLN A 228 9.74 -1.44 18.51
CA GLN A 228 8.86 -0.91 17.46
C GLN A 228 8.40 -2.01 16.50
N LEU A 229 9.27 -2.96 16.19
CA LEU A 229 8.94 -4.11 15.34
C LEU A 229 7.88 -5.04 15.99
N LEU A 230 7.86 -5.19 17.31
CA LEU A 230 6.80 -5.92 18.01
C LEU A 230 5.43 -5.27 17.78
N GLY A 231 5.38 -3.94 17.79
CA GLY A 231 4.18 -3.17 17.43
C GLY A 231 3.67 -3.51 16.03
N VAL A 232 4.58 -3.67 15.05
CA VAL A 232 4.28 -4.05 13.66
C VAL A 232 3.74 -5.47 13.57
N ILE A 233 4.39 -6.45 14.19
CA ILE A 233 3.99 -7.87 14.11
C ILE A 233 2.63 -8.09 14.80
N LEU A 234 2.42 -7.42 15.93
CA LEU A 234 1.20 -7.49 16.73
C LEU A 234 0.28 -6.28 16.47
N PHE A 235 0.30 -5.72 15.24
CA PHE A 235 -0.49 -4.55 14.90
C PHE A 235 -2.01 -4.76 15.13
N TRP A 236 -2.48 -6.00 15.03
CA TRP A 236 -3.89 -6.38 15.21
C TRP A 236 -4.33 -6.41 16.68
N PHE A 237 -3.39 -6.42 17.63
CA PHE A 237 -3.70 -6.42 19.05
C PHE A 237 -4.20 -5.02 19.49
N PRO A 238 -5.37 -4.91 20.13
CA PRO A 238 -5.99 -3.62 20.42
C PRO A 238 -5.29 -2.89 21.57
N ARG A 239 -5.18 -1.56 21.46
CA ARG A 239 -4.58 -0.68 22.48
C ARG A 239 -5.34 -0.67 23.81
N SER A 240 -6.62 -1.08 23.82
CA SER A 240 -7.39 -1.23 25.05
C SER A 240 -6.91 -2.39 25.94
N ILE A 241 -6.28 -3.41 25.34
CA ILE A 241 -5.73 -4.56 26.06
C ILE A 241 -4.23 -4.39 26.28
N TRP A 242 -3.50 -3.87 25.29
CA TRP A 242 -2.08 -3.52 25.42
C TRP A 242 -1.91 -2.01 25.32
N THR A 243 -2.06 -1.34 26.46
CA THR A 243 -1.92 0.11 26.58
C THR A 243 -0.52 0.60 26.23
N GLU A 244 0.50 -0.19 26.56
CA GLU A 244 1.92 0.05 26.28
C GLU A 244 2.35 -0.32 24.85
N LYS A 245 1.40 -0.61 23.95
CA LYS A 245 1.72 -0.98 22.57
C LYS A 245 2.57 0.12 21.92
N PRO A 246 3.73 -0.23 21.33
CA PRO A 246 4.58 0.72 20.62
C PRO A 246 3.80 1.48 19.54
N GLU A 247 4.13 2.76 19.38
CA GLU A 247 3.60 3.59 18.29
C GLU A 247 4.46 3.44 17.02
N GLY A 248 4.05 4.05 15.90
CA GLY A 248 4.91 4.02 14.71
C GLY A 248 6.20 4.78 14.95
N SER A 249 7.34 4.34 14.40
CA SER A 249 8.65 4.95 14.71
C SER A 249 8.74 6.41 14.31
N GLY A 250 8.01 6.83 13.27
CA GLY A 250 7.89 8.24 12.90
C GLY A 250 7.24 9.07 14.00
N THR A 251 6.15 8.56 14.59
CA THR A 251 5.48 9.23 15.73
C THR A 251 6.35 9.21 16.98
N PHE A 252 7.03 8.10 17.25
CA PHE A 252 7.96 7.96 18.38
C PHE A 252 9.09 9.00 18.33
N LEU A 253 9.79 9.13 17.20
CA LEU A 253 10.84 10.14 17.06
C LEU A 253 10.26 11.57 17.02
N GLY A 254 9.08 11.74 16.41
CA GLY A 254 8.34 12.99 16.41
C GLY A 254 8.11 13.53 17.83
N ARG A 255 7.60 12.67 18.72
CA ARG A 255 7.38 13.02 20.14
C ARG A 255 8.70 13.29 20.87
N THR A 256 9.74 12.52 20.57
CA THR A 256 11.04 12.62 21.23
C THR A 256 11.78 13.92 20.90
N PHE A 257 11.75 14.37 19.64
CA PHE A 257 12.53 15.53 19.19
C PHE A 257 11.74 16.85 19.15
N TYR A 258 10.43 16.80 18.92
CA TYR A 258 9.64 18.01 18.69
C TYR A 258 8.70 18.37 19.86
N SER A 259 8.76 17.61 20.97
CA SER A 259 7.97 17.88 22.18
C SER A 259 6.49 18.16 21.90
N PHE A 260 5.91 17.47 20.91
CA PHE A 260 4.50 17.65 20.60
C PHE A 260 3.66 17.08 21.74
N ASP A 261 3.03 17.97 22.51
CA ASP A 261 1.90 17.67 23.40
C ASP A 261 0.67 17.31 22.56
N THR A 262 0.69 16.16 21.89
CA THR A 262 -0.47 15.67 21.15
C THR A 262 -0.74 14.23 21.52
N THR A 263 -1.51 14.09 22.59
CA THR A 263 -2.06 12.84 23.12
C THR A 263 -2.93 12.06 22.13
N ASN A 264 -3.21 12.57 20.91
CA ASN A 264 -4.12 11.92 19.96
C ASN A 264 -3.81 12.18 18.47
N GLN A 265 -2.67 12.78 18.10
CA GLN A 265 -2.36 13.03 16.69
C GLN A 265 -1.33 12.04 16.18
N ASN A 266 -1.73 11.22 15.20
CA ASN A 266 -0.77 10.52 14.36
C ASN A 266 0.04 11.58 13.62
N LEU A 267 1.22 11.91 14.17
CA LEU A 267 2.23 12.67 13.45
C LEU A 267 2.59 11.81 12.24
N ASN A 268 2.00 12.15 11.10
CA ASN A 268 2.38 11.58 9.83
C ASN A 268 3.81 12.10 9.61
N ILE A 269 4.81 11.33 9.98
CA ILE A 269 6.21 11.65 9.83
C ILE A 269 6.77 10.54 8.97
N SER A 270 7.60 10.89 8.00
CA SER A 270 8.23 9.86 7.20
C SER A 270 9.20 9.05 8.05
N ALA A 271 8.94 7.75 8.16
CA ALA A 271 9.83 6.80 8.79
C ALA A 271 10.24 5.78 7.72
N PRO A 272 11.28 6.08 6.92
CA PRO A 272 11.72 5.15 5.89
C PRO A 272 12.19 3.83 6.53
N LEU A 273 12.11 2.73 5.78
CA LEU A 273 12.42 1.40 6.30
C LEU A 273 13.84 1.31 6.91
N VAL A 274 14.83 1.94 6.28
CA VAL A 274 16.21 2.01 6.81
C VAL A 274 16.28 2.64 8.20
N MET A 275 15.41 3.61 8.50
CA MET A 275 15.32 4.21 9.84
C MET A 275 14.77 3.20 10.85
N GLU A 276 13.75 2.43 10.49
CA GLU A 276 13.18 1.37 11.35
C GLU A 276 14.20 0.28 11.66
N GLU A 277 14.92 -0.18 10.64
CA GLU A 277 15.97 -1.19 10.78
C GLU A 277 17.08 -0.73 11.73
N TYR A 278 17.54 0.52 11.55
CA TYR A 278 18.58 1.12 12.38
C TYR A 278 18.10 1.42 13.81
N LEU A 279 16.88 1.91 13.98
CA LEU A 279 16.32 2.23 15.30
C LEU A 279 16.17 0.97 16.17
N ASN A 280 15.75 -0.15 15.57
CA ASN A 280 15.51 -1.39 16.31
C ASN A 280 16.79 -2.17 16.61
N PHE A 281 17.74 -2.27 15.66
CA PHE A 281 18.93 -3.14 15.82
C PHE A 281 20.24 -2.52 15.31
N GLY A 282 20.27 -1.20 15.08
CA GLY A 282 21.46 -0.49 14.61
C GLY A 282 21.91 -0.96 13.22
N LEU A 283 23.23 -0.89 12.97
CA LEU A 283 23.81 -1.30 11.70
C LEU A 283 23.56 -2.79 11.39
N PHE A 284 23.51 -3.65 12.42
CA PHE A 284 23.18 -5.06 12.25
C PHE A 284 21.76 -5.25 11.67
N GLY A 285 20.79 -4.48 12.17
CA GLY A 285 19.43 -4.44 11.63
C GLY A 285 19.42 -4.07 10.15
N VAL A 286 20.08 -2.97 9.80
CA VAL A 286 20.17 -2.51 8.41
C VAL A 286 20.72 -3.62 7.52
N ILE A 287 21.82 -4.28 7.90
CA ILE A 287 22.39 -5.35 7.09
C ILE A 287 21.42 -6.53 6.96
N LEU A 288 20.86 -7.03 8.06
CA LEU A 288 20.03 -8.23 8.06
C LEU A 288 18.71 -8.03 7.31
N PHE A 289 17.96 -6.98 7.65
CA PHE A 289 16.62 -6.76 7.10
C PHE A 289 16.68 -6.25 5.67
N THR A 290 17.63 -5.37 5.33
CA THR A 290 17.81 -4.93 3.94
C THR A 290 18.26 -6.08 3.03
N TYR A 291 19.11 -6.99 3.52
CA TYR A 291 19.48 -8.19 2.75
C TYR A 291 18.25 -9.07 2.48
N ALA A 292 17.44 -9.32 3.51
CA ALA A 292 16.21 -10.10 3.38
C ALA A 292 15.20 -9.43 2.44
N LEU A 293 15.11 -8.09 2.48
CA LEU A 293 14.29 -7.30 1.59
C LEU A 293 14.72 -7.46 0.12
N GLY A 294 16.00 -7.27 -0.18
CA GLY A 294 16.56 -7.47 -1.52
C GLY A 294 16.38 -8.91 -2.02
N TYR A 295 16.58 -9.89 -1.13
CA TYR A 295 16.34 -11.30 -1.44
C TYR A 295 14.86 -11.58 -1.77
N PHE A 296 13.93 -11.02 -1.00
CA PHE A 296 12.50 -11.21 -1.21
C PHE A 296 11.99 -10.52 -2.48
N THR A 297 12.44 -9.29 -2.76
CA THR A 297 12.05 -8.56 -3.98
C THR A 297 12.53 -9.29 -5.23
N ALA A 298 13.78 -9.76 -5.26
CA ALA A 298 14.29 -10.58 -6.37
C ALA A 298 13.44 -11.85 -6.59
N LYS A 299 13.00 -12.54 -5.52
CA LYS A 299 12.09 -13.68 -5.68
C LYS A 299 10.75 -13.31 -6.30
N LEU A 300 10.19 -12.16 -5.95
CA LEU A 300 8.95 -11.68 -6.54
C LEU A 300 9.13 -11.30 -8.01
N ASP A 301 10.21 -10.59 -8.34
CA ASP A 301 10.54 -10.15 -9.70
C ASP A 301 10.82 -11.34 -10.64
N SER A 302 11.58 -12.33 -10.18
CA SER A 302 11.87 -13.54 -10.95
C SER A 302 10.59 -14.36 -11.17
N LYS A 303 9.68 -14.45 -10.17
CA LYS A 303 8.35 -15.06 -10.35
C LYS A 303 7.51 -14.29 -11.37
N TYR A 304 7.57 -12.97 -11.34
CA TYR A 304 6.88 -12.12 -12.31
C TYR A 304 7.41 -12.34 -13.72
N THR A 305 8.73 -12.35 -13.90
CA THR A 305 9.38 -12.60 -15.20
C THR A 305 8.92 -13.92 -15.81
N LEU A 306 8.88 -14.97 -14.98
CA LEU A 306 8.36 -16.27 -15.35
C LEU A 306 6.88 -16.19 -15.78
N ILE A 307 6.02 -15.54 -14.99
CA ILE A 307 4.59 -15.38 -15.29
C ILE A 307 4.35 -14.62 -16.60
N ASN A 308 5.09 -13.54 -16.83
CA ASN A 308 4.98 -12.73 -18.04
C ASN A 308 5.42 -13.52 -19.29
N PHE A 309 6.43 -14.38 -19.17
CA PHE A 309 6.87 -15.27 -20.23
C PHE A 309 5.77 -16.24 -20.69
N PHE A 310 4.96 -16.75 -19.76
CA PHE A 310 3.86 -17.67 -20.07
C PHE A 310 2.62 -17.01 -20.71
N ASN A 311 2.66 -15.70 -20.98
CA ASN A 311 1.67 -14.94 -21.75
C ASN A 311 0.22 -15.31 -21.39
N LEU A 312 -0.08 -15.29 -20.09
CA LEU A 312 -1.31 -15.85 -19.53
C LEU A 312 -2.55 -15.15 -20.10
N LYS A 313 -3.41 -15.94 -20.75
CA LYS A 313 -4.68 -15.50 -21.29
C LYS A 313 -5.84 -16.13 -20.53
N TYR A 314 -6.91 -15.36 -20.39
CA TYR A 314 -8.22 -15.94 -20.13
C TYR A 314 -8.70 -16.63 -21.41
N GLU A 315 -8.72 -17.96 -21.40
CA GLU A 315 -9.18 -18.78 -22.51
C GLU A 315 -10.30 -19.72 -22.05
N ASN A 316 -11.36 -19.80 -22.85
CA ASN A 316 -12.46 -20.76 -22.70
C ASN A 316 -13.07 -20.85 -21.28
N GLY A 317 -13.20 -19.71 -20.58
CA GLY A 317 -13.84 -19.67 -19.26
C GLY A 317 -12.97 -20.14 -18.09
N ARG A 318 -11.68 -20.39 -18.31
CA ARG A 318 -10.72 -20.82 -17.29
C ARG A 318 -9.68 -19.72 -17.04
N ILE A 319 -9.32 -19.53 -15.78
CA ILE A 319 -8.21 -18.65 -15.37
C ILE A 319 -7.17 -19.48 -14.65
N GLU A 320 -5.91 -19.29 -15.06
CA GLU A 320 -4.75 -19.84 -14.38
C GLU A 320 -4.42 -19.01 -13.13
N ASP A 321 -4.11 -19.66 -12.00
CA ASP A 321 -3.76 -19.02 -10.72
C ASP A 321 -2.69 -17.91 -10.85
N LEU A 322 -1.79 -18.08 -11.82
CA LEU A 322 -0.72 -17.15 -12.12
C LEU A 322 -1.22 -15.76 -12.56
N PHE A 323 -2.41 -15.68 -13.16
CA PHE A 323 -3.05 -14.42 -13.52
C PHE A 323 -3.42 -13.60 -12.27
N PHE A 324 -3.86 -14.26 -11.21
CA PHE A 324 -4.17 -13.57 -9.96
C PHE A 324 -2.91 -13.07 -9.27
N ASN A 325 -1.86 -13.88 -9.24
CA ASN A 325 -0.58 -13.48 -8.65
C ASN A 325 0.00 -12.25 -9.35
N TYR A 326 -0.23 -12.12 -10.66
CA TYR A 326 0.15 -10.95 -11.46
C TYR A 326 -0.58 -9.66 -11.04
N ILE A 327 -1.90 -9.72 -10.81
CA ILE A 327 -2.68 -8.56 -10.34
C ILE A 327 -2.23 -8.11 -8.95
N PHE A 328 -2.02 -9.07 -8.03
CA PHE A 328 -1.55 -8.73 -6.69
C PHE A 328 -0.13 -8.15 -6.71
N TYR A 329 0.76 -8.68 -7.55
CA TYR A 329 2.12 -8.16 -7.71
C TYR A 329 2.13 -6.66 -8.06
N PHE A 330 1.30 -6.22 -9.01
CA PHE A 330 1.23 -4.78 -9.34
C PHE A 330 0.59 -3.93 -8.25
N SER A 331 -0.37 -4.49 -7.52
CA SER A 331 -0.91 -3.82 -6.33
C SER A 331 0.20 -3.65 -5.28
N PHE A 332 1.00 -4.70 -5.11
CA PHE A 332 2.11 -4.74 -4.17
C PHE A 332 3.19 -3.71 -4.52
N LEU A 333 3.47 -3.39 -5.79
CA LEU A 333 4.42 -2.32 -6.15
C LEU A 333 4.04 -0.96 -5.53
N GLY A 334 2.75 -0.61 -5.53
CA GLY A 334 2.28 0.64 -4.93
C GLY A 334 2.41 0.64 -3.40
N ILE A 335 2.08 -0.50 -2.78
CA ILE A 335 2.23 -0.71 -1.33
C ILE A 335 3.71 -0.73 -0.94
N PHE A 336 4.57 -1.29 -1.77
CA PHE A 336 6.00 -1.42 -1.52
C PHE A 336 6.67 -0.06 -1.41
N LEU A 337 6.30 0.93 -2.23
CA LEU A 337 6.76 2.30 -2.05
C LEU A 337 6.32 2.89 -0.70
N PHE A 338 5.13 2.55 -0.21
CA PHE A 338 4.69 2.98 1.10
C PHE A 338 5.48 2.29 2.22
N ILE A 339 5.84 1.01 2.10
CA ILE A 339 6.71 0.30 3.05
C ILE A 339 8.11 0.92 3.09
N LEU A 340 8.70 1.26 1.94
CA LEU A 340 10.05 1.79 1.89
C LEU A 340 10.20 3.20 2.47
N ARG A 341 9.16 4.04 2.34
CA ARG A 341 9.20 5.47 2.69
C ARG A 341 8.36 5.84 3.92
N GLY A 342 7.27 5.12 4.16
CA GLY A 342 6.30 5.43 5.20
C GLY A 342 6.46 4.54 6.43
N ASP A 343 5.73 4.91 7.48
CA ASP A 343 5.68 4.17 8.74
C ASP A 343 5.40 2.67 8.55
N LEU A 344 6.29 1.82 9.09
CA LEU A 344 6.23 0.38 8.88
C LEU A 344 5.00 -0.24 9.53
N LEU A 345 4.61 0.25 10.72
CA LEU A 345 3.40 -0.20 11.42
C LEU A 345 2.15 0.00 10.56
N SER A 346 1.97 1.23 10.07
CA SER A 346 0.84 1.57 9.20
C SER A 346 0.88 0.79 7.90
N SER A 347 2.00 0.83 7.18
CA SER A 347 2.13 0.18 5.87
C SER A 347 1.94 -1.34 5.93
N PHE A 348 2.44 -2.00 6.98
CA PHE A 348 2.21 -3.43 7.20
C PHE A 348 0.74 -3.75 7.44
N SER A 349 0.05 -2.99 8.31
CA SER A 349 -1.39 -3.15 8.58
C SER A 349 -2.22 -3.02 7.30
N TYR A 350 -1.93 -2.00 6.49
CA TYR A 350 -2.60 -1.82 5.19
C TYR A 350 -2.29 -2.97 4.23
N THR A 351 -1.04 -3.44 4.16
CA THR A 351 -0.64 -4.58 3.32
C THR A 351 -1.44 -5.83 3.65
N VAL A 352 -1.58 -6.15 4.94
CA VAL A 352 -2.34 -7.32 5.41
C VAL A 352 -3.82 -7.17 5.04
N GLY A 353 -4.42 -6.00 5.27
CA GLY A 353 -5.82 -5.73 4.90
C GLY A 353 -6.07 -5.92 3.40
N ILE A 354 -5.21 -5.35 2.56
CA ILE A 354 -5.31 -5.46 1.09
C ILE A 354 -5.14 -6.91 0.64
N TYR A 355 -4.18 -7.65 1.20
CA TYR A 355 -3.95 -9.05 0.87
C TYR A 355 -5.12 -9.97 1.25
N ILE A 356 -5.71 -9.76 2.44
CA ILE A 356 -6.90 -10.49 2.87
C ILE A 356 -8.07 -10.20 1.91
N SER A 357 -8.32 -8.93 1.58
CA SER A 357 -9.37 -8.55 0.62
C SER A 357 -9.15 -9.16 -0.76
N TYR A 358 -7.91 -9.21 -1.23
CA TYR A 358 -7.55 -9.88 -2.48
C TYR A 358 -7.90 -11.38 -2.45
N LYS A 359 -7.53 -12.10 -1.38
CA LYS A 359 -7.85 -13.54 -1.25
C LYS A 359 -9.35 -13.79 -1.13
N LEU A 360 -10.08 -12.93 -0.40
CA LEU A 360 -11.54 -12.98 -0.32
C LEU A 360 -12.18 -12.73 -1.69
N ALA A 361 -11.72 -11.73 -2.43
CA ALA A 361 -12.21 -11.43 -3.78
C ALA A 361 -12.01 -12.62 -4.73
N ILE A 362 -10.87 -13.32 -4.67
CA ILE A 362 -10.66 -14.56 -5.44
C ILE A 362 -11.70 -15.61 -5.05
N LYS A 363 -11.91 -15.86 -3.76
CA LYS A 363 -12.85 -16.88 -3.27
C LYS A 363 -14.31 -16.57 -3.66
N ILE A 364 -14.70 -15.30 -3.65
CA ILE A 364 -16.03 -14.84 -4.09
C ILE A 364 -16.17 -15.01 -5.61
N PHE A 365 -15.14 -14.62 -6.36
CA PHE A 365 -15.24 -14.52 -7.82
C PHE A 365 -15.02 -15.86 -8.54
N PHE A 366 -14.23 -16.73 -7.93
CA PHE A 366 -13.75 -17.96 -8.54
C PHE A 366 -13.96 -19.16 -7.63
N SER A 367 -14.48 -20.23 -8.21
CA SER A 367 -14.45 -21.56 -7.58
C SER A 367 -13.23 -22.33 -8.08
N LYS A 368 -12.52 -22.98 -7.14
CA LYS A 368 -11.42 -23.89 -7.50
C LYS A 368 -11.97 -25.03 -8.34
N LEU A 369 -11.39 -25.27 -9.51
CA LEU A 369 -11.63 -26.50 -10.25
C LEU A 369 -10.68 -27.56 -9.71
N ASN A 370 -11.22 -28.59 -9.07
CA ASN A 370 -10.49 -29.84 -8.82
C ASN A 370 -10.39 -30.60 -10.15
N LEU A 371 -9.63 -30.08 -11.09
CA LEU A 371 -9.16 -30.88 -12.21
C LEU A 371 -7.88 -31.56 -11.72
N GLY A 372 -7.89 -32.89 -11.62
CA GLY A 372 -6.66 -33.66 -11.40
C GLY A 372 -5.59 -33.12 -12.33
N ALA A 373 -4.43 -32.79 -11.77
CA ALA A 373 -3.38 -32.00 -12.41
C ALA A 373 -3.23 -32.37 -13.89
N ILE A 374 -3.72 -31.51 -14.78
CA ILE A 374 -3.47 -31.68 -16.21
C ILE A 374 -2.02 -31.22 -16.38
N PRO A 375 -1.07 -32.11 -16.67
CA PRO A 375 0.24 -31.65 -17.08
C PRO A 375 -0.01 -30.92 -18.40
N LYS A 376 0.32 -29.62 -18.46
CA LYS A 376 0.60 -29.03 -19.77
C LYS A 376 1.80 -29.81 -20.32
N GLN A 377 1.54 -30.77 -21.21
CA GLN A 377 2.56 -31.20 -22.16
C GLN A 377 2.91 -29.96 -22.97
N ILE A 378 4.15 -29.53 -22.81
CA ILE A 378 4.75 -28.48 -23.60
C ILE A 378 5.32 -29.21 -24.81
N ASP A 379 4.74 -28.96 -25.99
CA ASP A 379 5.43 -29.16 -27.27
C ASP A 379 6.17 -27.87 -27.64
#